data_AF-A0A0H4C4H4-F1
#
_entry.id   AF-A0A0H4C4H4-F1
#
_cell.length_a   1.000
_cell.length_b   1.000
_cell.length_c   1.000
_cell.angle_alpha   90.00
_cell.angle_beta   90.00
_cell.angle_gamma   90.00
#
_symmetry.space_group_name_H-M   'P 1'
#
loop_
_entity.id
_entity.type
_entity.pdbx_description
1 polymer ?
#
loop_
_entity_poly.entity_id
_entity_poly.type
_entity_poly.pdbx_seq_one_letter_code
_entity_poly.pdbx_strand_id
1 'polypeptide(L)'
;MLEPFDGWGNSIPLDPAVWQERLFPLIRGIKNAESDGGRTLAETASELRIAADLFEEFPDGGPEAIRRIPRAAEAARTPQVLREIAEHLEDWKHDRLTWLTTPLSTEELRLRFPRLEQILPIFWGQDGVAISDDMQDATTEDGIRMFIEETHPYCPWELPSVVAECYQAVALFHTEEQTDRFFSGEAMTGGSGTEDFLDFFPLFARRCIEHLKEAHHPLWEPKDRWYRREAD
;
A
#
# COMPACT_ATOMS: atom_id res chain seq x y z
N MET A 1 2.12 -6.86 7.08
CA MET A 1 2.96 -8.02 7.44
C MET A 1 2.17 -9.16 8.06
N LEU A 2 1.36 -8.93 9.11
CA LEU A 2 0.58 -10.00 9.76
C LEU A 2 -0.78 -10.30 9.10
N GLU A 3 -1.09 -9.67 7.97
CA GLU A 3 -2.34 -9.83 7.22
C GLU A 3 -2.76 -11.28 6.94
N PRO A 4 -1.87 -12.26 6.70
CA PRO A 4 -2.27 -13.67 6.56
C PRO A 4 -2.91 -14.27 7.83
N PHE A 5 -2.85 -13.54 8.95
CA PHE A 5 -3.43 -13.88 10.25
C PHE A 5 -4.53 -12.89 10.66
N ASP A 6 -4.99 -12.01 9.76
CA ASP A 6 -6.13 -11.16 10.00
C ASP A 6 -7.45 -11.95 9.88
N GLY A 7 -8.45 -11.57 10.67
CA GLY A 7 -9.80 -12.13 10.62
C GLY A 7 -10.11 -13.24 11.62
N TRP A 8 -11.37 -13.64 11.64
CA TRP A 8 -11.90 -14.56 12.64
C TRP A 8 -11.41 -16.00 12.40
N GLY A 9 -10.73 -16.58 13.39
CA GLY A 9 -10.19 -17.94 13.31
C GLY A 9 -8.77 -18.08 12.74
N ASN A 10 -8.15 -16.97 12.31
CA ASN A 10 -6.81 -16.95 11.71
C ASN A 10 -5.72 -16.54 12.72
N SER A 11 -5.62 -17.21 13.86
CA SER A 11 -4.55 -16.89 14.82
C SER A 11 -3.16 -17.27 14.31
N ILE A 12 -2.13 -16.56 14.79
CA ILE A 12 -0.74 -16.87 14.45
C ILE A 12 -0.39 -18.25 15.03
N PRO A 13 -0.04 -19.26 14.22
CA PRO A 13 0.37 -20.57 14.70
C PRO A 13 1.56 -20.46 15.64
N LEU A 14 1.64 -21.37 16.62
CA LEU A 14 2.78 -21.41 17.54
C LEU A 14 4.01 -22.11 16.95
N ASP A 15 3.83 -22.85 15.86
CA ASP A 15 4.91 -23.51 15.14
C ASP A 15 5.59 -22.53 14.17
N PRO A 16 6.89 -22.23 14.37
CA PRO A 16 7.66 -21.38 13.47
C PRO A 16 7.62 -21.79 12.00
N ALA A 17 7.64 -23.08 11.70
CA ALA A 17 7.64 -23.52 10.30
C ALA A 17 6.36 -23.05 9.57
N VAL A 18 5.22 -23.08 10.26
CA VAL A 18 3.91 -22.75 9.67
C VAL A 18 3.79 -21.25 9.41
N TRP A 19 4.16 -20.40 10.38
CA TRP A 19 4.09 -18.96 10.13
C TRP A 19 5.21 -18.48 9.19
N GLN A 20 6.39 -19.08 9.19
CA GLN A 20 7.46 -18.73 8.25
C GLN A 20 7.03 -18.98 6.80
N GLU A 21 6.41 -20.13 6.52
CA GLU A 21 5.89 -20.45 5.20
C GLU A 21 4.84 -19.43 4.74
N ARG A 22 3.88 -19.10 5.61
CA ARG A 22 2.82 -18.13 5.30
C ARG A 22 3.33 -16.70 5.12
N LEU A 23 4.34 -16.32 5.89
CA LEU A 23 4.92 -14.98 5.83
C LEU A 23 5.93 -14.82 4.69
N PHE A 24 6.46 -15.91 4.14
CA PHE A 24 7.49 -15.87 3.09
C PHE A 24 7.21 -14.90 1.94
N PRO A 25 6.01 -14.88 1.32
CA PRO A 25 5.76 -13.96 0.20
C PRO A 25 5.82 -12.49 0.61
N LEU A 26 5.34 -12.16 1.82
CA LEU A 26 5.38 -10.79 2.33
C LEU A 26 6.80 -10.37 2.73
N ILE A 27 7.59 -11.25 3.34
CA ILE A 27 9.00 -10.98 3.64
C ILE A 27 9.76 -10.70 2.34
N ARG A 28 9.52 -11.52 1.30
CA ARG A 28 10.12 -11.33 -0.02
C ARG A 28 9.69 -10.03 -0.68
N GLY A 29 8.41 -9.69 -0.63
CA GLY A 29 7.88 -8.44 -1.16
C GLY A 29 8.48 -7.20 -0.48
N ILE A 30 8.54 -7.19 0.86
CA ILE A 30 9.18 -6.11 1.62
C ILE A 30 10.65 -5.95 1.22
N LYS A 31 11.39 -7.06 1.08
CA LYS A 31 12.78 -7.00 0.66
C LYS A 31 12.96 -6.47 -0.77
N ASN A 32 12.07 -6.86 -1.69
CA ASN A 32 12.08 -6.33 -3.05
C ASN A 32 11.78 -4.83 -3.06
N ALA A 33 10.81 -4.37 -2.26
CA ALA A 33 10.41 -2.97 -2.16
C ALA A 33 11.46 -2.06 -1.49
N GLU A 34 12.37 -2.60 -0.66
CA GLU A 34 13.45 -1.84 -0.02
C GLU A 34 14.33 -1.08 -1.04
N SER A 35 14.53 -1.63 -2.23
CA SER A 35 15.33 -0.97 -3.28
C SER A 35 14.60 0.23 -3.91
N ASP A 36 13.28 0.28 -3.79
CA ASP A 36 12.42 1.33 -4.34
C ASP A 36 11.97 2.34 -3.26
N GLY A 37 12.64 2.32 -2.09
CA GLY A 37 12.33 3.22 -0.97
C GLY A 37 11.16 2.77 -0.08
N GLY A 38 10.72 1.52 -0.21
CA GLY A 38 9.73 0.91 0.65
C GLY A 38 10.25 0.62 2.06
N ARG A 39 9.33 0.23 2.96
CA ARG A 39 9.67 -0.18 4.33
C ARG A 39 10.65 -1.36 4.32
N THR A 40 11.56 -1.38 5.28
CA THR A 40 12.56 -2.44 5.42
C THR A 40 12.09 -3.57 6.34
N LEU A 41 12.75 -4.73 6.25
CA LEU A 41 12.54 -5.82 7.21
C LEU A 41 12.92 -5.40 8.64
N ALA A 42 13.94 -4.55 8.80
CA ALA A 42 14.39 -4.06 10.10
C ALA A 42 13.35 -3.11 10.76
N GLU A 43 12.75 -2.22 9.98
CA GLU A 43 11.65 -1.37 10.46
C GLU A 43 10.44 -2.23 10.84
N THR A 44 10.10 -3.21 10.01
CA THR A 44 9.00 -4.15 10.30
C THR A 44 9.25 -4.96 11.58
N ALA A 45 10.48 -5.45 11.78
CA ALA A 45 10.88 -6.15 13.00
C ALA A 45 10.77 -5.25 14.24
N SER A 46 11.15 -3.98 14.11
CA SER A 46 11.03 -2.99 15.18
C SER A 46 9.57 -2.75 15.57
N GLU A 47 8.67 -2.61 14.60
CA GLU A 47 7.22 -2.47 14.84
C GLU A 47 6.62 -3.70 15.53
N LEU A 48 7.06 -4.92 15.16
CA LEU A 48 6.62 -6.15 15.81
C LEU A 48 7.04 -6.23 17.28
N ARG A 49 8.23 -5.72 17.63
CA ARG A 49 8.69 -5.65 19.02
C ARG A 49 7.87 -4.64 19.82
N ILE A 50 7.60 -3.46 19.24
CA ILE A 50 6.71 -2.47 19.85
C ILE A 50 5.33 -3.07 20.11
N ALA A 51 4.78 -3.82 19.14
CA ALA A 51 3.53 -4.54 19.31
C ALA A 51 3.59 -5.58 20.43
N ALA A 52 4.69 -6.33 20.54
CA ALA A 52 4.89 -7.30 21.62
C ALA A 52 4.88 -6.63 23.00
N ASP A 53 5.60 -5.52 23.15
CA ASP A 53 5.66 -4.76 24.41
C ASP A 53 4.28 -4.21 24.78
N LEU A 54 3.51 -3.72 23.80
CA LEU A 54 2.13 -3.27 24.01
C LEU A 54 1.18 -4.39 24.46
N PHE A 55 1.35 -5.62 23.96
CA PHE A 55 0.57 -6.76 24.43
C PHE A 55 0.92 -7.19 25.85
N GLU A 56 2.16 -6.98 26.30
CA GLU A 56 2.56 -7.23 27.69
C GLU A 56 2.03 -6.17 28.64
N GLU A 57 2.04 -4.90 28.22
CA GLU A 57 1.50 -3.79 29.01
C GLU A 57 -0.04 -3.86 29.10
N PHE A 58 -0.71 -4.27 28.02
CA PHE A 58 -2.17 -4.30 27.90
C PHE A 58 -2.73 -5.66 27.47
N PRO A 59 -2.63 -6.72 28.30
CA PRO A 59 -2.99 -8.09 27.93
C PRO A 59 -4.47 -8.26 27.54
N ASP A 60 -5.36 -7.47 28.14
CA ASP A 60 -6.81 -7.46 27.87
C ASP A 60 -7.18 -6.73 26.56
N GLY A 61 -6.19 -6.30 25.77
CA GLY A 61 -6.40 -5.68 24.45
C GLY A 61 -6.72 -4.20 24.50
N GLY A 62 -5.89 -3.44 25.23
CA GLY A 62 -6.02 -2.02 25.60
C GLY A 62 -6.49 -1.07 24.48
N PRO A 63 -5.65 -0.14 23.99
CA PRO A 63 -6.04 0.76 22.90
C PRO A 63 -6.55 0.01 21.66
N GLU A 64 -7.48 0.60 20.92
CA GLU A 64 -8.09 0.01 19.72
C GLU A 64 -7.06 -0.47 18.68
N ALA A 65 -5.91 0.18 18.61
CA ALA A 65 -4.79 -0.23 17.76
C ALA A 65 -4.30 -1.66 18.05
N ILE A 66 -4.26 -2.09 19.32
CA ILE A 66 -3.83 -3.44 19.72
C ILE A 66 -4.84 -4.50 19.28
N ARG A 67 -6.12 -4.15 19.23
CA ARG A 67 -7.20 -5.08 18.85
C ARG A 67 -7.14 -5.48 17.37
N ARG A 68 -6.51 -4.65 16.54
CA ARG A 68 -6.32 -4.91 15.12
C ARG A 68 -5.09 -5.77 14.82
N ILE A 69 -4.24 -6.04 15.82
CA ILE A 69 -3.05 -6.87 15.62
C ILE A 69 -3.43 -8.34 15.85
N PRO A 70 -3.13 -9.26 14.91
CA PRO A 70 -3.35 -10.68 15.08
C PRO A 70 -2.70 -11.24 16.35
N ARG A 71 -3.46 -12.07 17.06
CA ARG A 71 -2.98 -12.78 18.25
C ARG A 71 -2.46 -14.16 17.87
N ALA A 72 -1.52 -14.67 18.66
CA ALA A 72 -1.12 -16.06 18.56
C ALA A 72 -2.28 -17.01 18.94
N ALA A 73 -2.22 -18.25 18.47
CA ALA A 73 -3.21 -19.28 18.77
C ALA A 73 -3.42 -19.46 20.27
N GLU A 74 -2.36 -19.30 21.05
CA GLU A 74 -2.42 -19.05 22.48
C GLU A 74 -2.20 -17.56 22.74
N ALA A 75 -3.25 -16.83 23.12
CA ALA A 75 -3.19 -15.37 23.29
C ALA A 75 -2.08 -14.92 24.26
N ALA A 76 -1.80 -15.69 25.32
CA ALA A 76 -0.73 -15.41 26.29
C ALA A 76 0.68 -15.47 25.68
N ARG A 77 0.87 -16.19 24.57
CA ARG A 77 2.15 -16.29 23.85
C ARG A 77 2.33 -15.21 22.77
N THR A 78 1.34 -14.33 22.55
CA THR A 78 1.40 -13.31 21.50
C THR A 78 2.69 -12.48 21.54
N PRO A 79 3.12 -11.91 22.69
CA PRO A 79 4.37 -11.14 22.74
C PRO A 79 5.58 -11.95 22.31
N GLN A 80 5.67 -13.20 22.76
CA GLN A 80 6.77 -14.10 22.41
C GLN A 80 6.80 -14.39 20.91
N VAL A 81 5.66 -14.76 20.32
CA VAL A 81 5.56 -15.09 18.89
C VAL A 81 5.89 -13.88 18.02
N LEU A 82 5.44 -12.68 18.39
CA LEU A 82 5.79 -11.44 17.67
C LEU A 82 7.30 -11.17 17.69
N ARG A 83 7.97 -11.42 18.83
CA ARG A 83 9.44 -11.31 18.93
C ARG A 83 10.17 -12.37 18.12
N GLU A 84 9.69 -13.61 18.12
CA GLU A 84 10.25 -14.70 17.27
C GLU A 84 10.14 -14.36 15.78
N ILE A 85 9.02 -13.77 15.35
CA ILE A 85 8.87 -13.27 13.97
C ILE A 85 9.86 -12.13 13.72
N ALA A 86 9.96 -11.15 14.63
CA ALA A 86 10.89 -10.02 14.48
C ALA A 86 12.35 -10.49 14.34
N GLU A 87 12.78 -11.44 15.16
CA GLU A 87 14.11 -12.08 15.06
C GLU A 87 14.29 -12.78 13.71
N HIS A 88 13.28 -13.52 13.25
CA HIS A 88 13.35 -14.16 11.93
C HIS A 88 13.49 -13.16 10.78
N LEU A 89 12.85 -11.98 10.85
CA LEU A 89 12.97 -10.94 9.81
C LEU A 89 14.39 -10.36 9.74
N GLU A 90 15.07 -10.21 10.88
CA GLU A 90 16.43 -9.67 10.94
C GLU A 90 17.48 -10.68 10.49
N ASP A 91 17.29 -11.95 10.90
CA ASP A 91 18.17 -13.05 10.52
C ASP A 91 17.85 -13.63 9.14
N TRP A 92 16.88 -13.04 8.45
CA TRP A 92 16.36 -13.61 7.22
C TRP A 92 17.44 -13.71 6.15
N LYS A 93 17.78 -14.96 5.86
CA LYS A 93 18.69 -15.36 4.80
C LYS A 93 17.94 -16.34 3.93
N HIS A 94 18.05 -16.13 2.63
CA HIS A 94 17.33 -16.94 1.69
C HIS A 94 18.28 -17.36 0.56
N ASP A 95 18.02 -18.53 -0.04
CA ASP A 95 18.85 -19.09 -1.11
C ASP A 95 18.57 -18.41 -2.45
N ARG A 96 19.56 -17.72 -3.04
CA ARG A 96 19.41 -16.94 -4.29
C ARG A 96 18.65 -17.66 -5.39
N LEU A 97 18.83 -18.97 -5.55
CA LEU A 97 18.12 -19.74 -6.57
C LEU A 97 16.63 -19.81 -6.27
N THR A 98 16.24 -20.17 -5.05
CA THR A 98 14.84 -20.12 -4.59
C THR A 98 14.21 -18.74 -4.75
N TRP A 99 14.98 -17.64 -4.72
CA TRP A 99 14.42 -16.27 -4.89
C TRP A 99 13.83 -16.12 -6.27
N LEU A 100 14.67 -16.48 -7.24
CA LEU A 100 14.52 -16.11 -8.63
C LEU A 100 13.56 -17.07 -9.33
N THR A 101 13.45 -18.30 -8.83
CA THR A 101 12.58 -19.33 -9.41
C THR A 101 11.18 -19.37 -8.79
N THR A 102 11.00 -18.86 -7.57
CA THR A 102 9.67 -18.84 -6.95
C THR A 102 8.82 -17.75 -7.61
N PRO A 103 7.64 -18.06 -8.20
CA PRO A 103 6.77 -17.05 -8.78
C PRO A 103 6.33 -16.00 -7.76
N LEU A 104 6.12 -14.75 -8.18
CA LEU A 104 5.52 -13.72 -7.32
C LEU A 104 4.08 -14.12 -6.99
N SER A 105 3.70 -14.02 -5.71
CA SER A 105 2.30 -14.17 -5.32
C SER A 105 1.55 -12.85 -5.51
N THR A 106 0.22 -12.91 -5.54
CA THR A 106 -0.64 -11.72 -5.55
C THR A 106 -0.36 -10.80 -4.36
N GLU A 107 -0.23 -11.36 -3.15
CA GLU A 107 0.10 -10.60 -1.94
C GLU A 107 1.46 -9.91 -2.00
N GLU A 108 2.46 -10.58 -2.58
CA GLU A 108 3.77 -9.98 -2.78
C GLU A 108 3.72 -8.82 -3.78
N LEU A 109 2.95 -9.00 -4.86
CA LEU A 109 2.80 -7.99 -5.88
C LEU A 109 2.02 -6.77 -5.38
N ARG A 110 1.03 -6.98 -4.51
CA ARG A 110 0.23 -5.93 -3.87
C ARG A 110 1.09 -4.93 -3.09
N LEU A 111 2.16 -5.40 -2.44
CA LEU A 111 3.10 -4.52 -1.71
C LEU A 111 3.81 -3.48 -2.60
N ARG A 112 3.76 -3.60 -3.94
CA ARG A 112 4.26 -2.58 -4.87
C ARG A 112 3.31 -1.40 -5.07
N PHE A 113 2.05 -1.54 -4.68
CA PHE A 113 0.98 -0.61 -5.01
C PHE A 113 0.24 -0.05 -3.77
N PRO A 114 0.94 0.36 -2.69
CA PRO A 114 0.29 0.78 -1.45
C PRO A 114 -0.58 2.03 -1.59
N ARG A 115 -0.29 2.93 -2.56
CA ARG A 115 -1.14 4.11 -2.81
C ARG A 115 -2.38 3.74 -3.61
N LEU A 116 -2.23 2.96 -4.68
CA LEU A 116 -3.37 2.51 -5.47
C LEU A 116 -4.34 1.68 -4.62
N GLU A 117 -3.85 0.85 -3.71
CA GLU A 117 -4.71 0.10 -2.78
C GLU A 117 -5.65 1.01 -1.97
N GLN A 118 -5.19 2.18 -1.55
CA GLN A 118 -5.98 3.15 -0.79
C GLN A 118 -6.89 3.99 -1.69
N ILE A 119 -6.45 4.26 -2.92
CA ILE A 119 -7.09 5.21 -3.83
C ILE A 119 -8.19 4.57 -4.65
N LEU A 120 -7.96 3.37 -5.21
CA LEU A 120 -8.90 2.74 -6.14
C LEU A 120 -10.29 2.49 -5.53
N PRO A 121 -10.43 2.14 -4.23
CA PRO A 121 -11.75 2.07 -3.60
C PRO A 121 -12.52 3.39 -3.60
N ILE A 122 -11.86 4.56 -3.67
CA ILE A 122 -12.52 5.87 -3.75
C ILE A 122 -13.27 5.99 -5.08
N PHE A 123 -12.64 5.54 -6.17
CA PHE A 123 -13.18 5.64 -7.52
C PHE A 123 -14.33 4.65 -7.76
N TRP A 124 -14.21 3.44 -7.23
CA TRP A 124 -15.12 2.36 -7.60
C TRP A 124 -15.88 1.72 -6.43
N GLY A 125 -15.69 2.19 -5.19
CA GLY A 125 -16.30 1.58 -4.00
C GLY A 125 -15.90 0.12 -3.78
N GLN A 126 -16.52 -0.52 -2.78
CA GLN A 126 -16.34 -1.98 -2.56
C GLN A 126 -17.16 -2.83 -3.55
N ASP A 127 -18.17 -2.26 -4.21
CA ASP A 127 -19.14 -2.98 -5.07
C ASP A 127 -19.25 -2.40 -6.51
N GLY A 128 -18.34 -1.53 -6.95
CA GLY A 128 -18.42 -0.86 -8.26
C GLY A 128 -19.32 0.40 -8.28
N VAL A 129 -19.71 0.91 -7.11
CA VAL A 129 -20.50 2.15 -6.94
C VAL A 129 -19.66 3.14 -6.14
N ALA A 130 -19.41 4.33 -6.71
CA ALA A 130 -18.59 5.36 -6.09
C ALA A 130 -19.07 5.73 -4.66
N ILE A 131 -18.12 6.02 -3.78
CA ILE A 131 -18.35 6.21 -2.32
C ILE A 131 -19.11 7.52 -2.00
N SER A 132 -19.23 8.43 -2.97
CA SER A 132 -19.89 9.74 -2.80
C SER A 132 -21.16 9.82 -3.66
N ASP A 133 -22.28 10.29 -3.07
CA ASP A 133 -23.53 10.60 -3.77
C ASP A 133 -23.30 11.59 -4.95
N ASP A 134 -22.23 12.40 -4.90
CA ASP A 134 -21.85 13.35 -5.95
C ASP A 134 -21.10 12.70 -7.13
N MET A 135 -20.71 11.42 -7.02
CA MET A 135 -19.93 10.69 -8.04
C MET A 135 -20.75 9.72 -8.89
N GLN A 136 -22.04 9.57 -8.62
CA GLN A 136 -22.88 8.58 -9.31
C GLN A 136 -23.02 8.86 -10.82
N ASP A 137 -22.84 10.11 -11.24
CA ASP A 137 -22.84 10.57 -12.64
C ASP A 137 -21.49 11.21 -13.07
N ALA A 138 -20.45 11.12 -12.25
CA ALA A 138 -19.17 11.78 -12.51
C ALA A 138 -18.32 10.98 -13.51
N THR A 139 -17.62 11.69 -14.41
CA THR A 139 -16.67 11.04 -15.31
C THR A 139 -15.40 10.62 -14.56
N THR A 140 -14.64 9.67 -15.12
CA THR A 140 -13.30 9.30 -14.62
C THR A 140 -12.40 10.53 -14.40
N GLU A 141 -12.45 11.51 -15.30
CA GLU A 141 -11.67 12.75 -15.16
C GLU A 141 -12.16 13.64 -14.01
N ASP A 142 -13.47 13.70 -13.77
CA ASP A 142 -14.03 14.45 -12.63
C ASP A 142 -13.63 13.81 -11.30
N GLY A 143 -13.62 12.48 -11.23
CA GLY A 143 -13.13 11.75 -10.06
C GLY A 143 -11.64 12.01 -9.80
N ILE A 144 -10.81 12.00 -10.85
CA ILE A 144 -9.37 12.30 -10.72
C ILE A 144 -9.16 13.73 -10.22
N ARG A 145 -9.91 14.70 -10.76
CA ARG A 145 -9.84 16.09 -10.31
C ARG A 145 -10.22 16.20 -8.83
N MET A 146 -11.32 15.57 -8.42
CA MET A 146 -11.78 15.58 -7.03
C MET A 146 -10.71 15.00 -6.09
N PHE A 147 -10.13 13.84 -6.42
CA PHE A 147 -9.04 13.24 -5.64
C PHE A 147 -7.84 14.19 -5.49
N ILE A 148 -7.42 14.83 -6.58
CA ILE A 148 -6.32 15.79 -6.55
C ILE A 148 -6.67 16.99 -5.64
N GLU A 149 -7.89 17.51 -5.71
CA GLU A 149 -8.36 18.60 -4.85
C GLU A 149 -8.36 18.20 -3.37
N GLU A 150 -8.86 17.01 -3.03
CA GLU A 150 -8.86 16.48 -1.66
C GLU A 150 -7.46 16.22 -1.10
N THR A 151 -6.50 15.91 -1.97
CA THR A 151 -5.09 15.70 -1.58
C THR A 151 -4.39 17.02 -1.20
N HIS A 152 -4.97 18.19 -1.49
CA HIS A 152 -4.37 19.47 -1.09
C HIS A 152 -4.40 19.70 0.43
N PRO A 153 -3.36 20.33 1.00
CA PRO A 153 -2.16 20.89 0.35
C PRO A 153 -0.98 19.89 0.25
N TYR A 154 -1.20 18.60 0.52
CA TYR A 154 -0.15 17.58 0.60
C TYR A 154 0.21 16.95 -0.74
N CYS A 155 -0.46 17.34 -1.83
CA CYS A 155 -0.25 16.81 -3.17
C CYS A 155 1.22 16.77 -3.67
N PRO A 156 2.16 17.69 -3.31
CA PRO A 156 3.57 17.55 -3.67
C PRO A 156 4.26 16.32 -3.09
N TRP A 157 3.77 15.82 -1.96
CA TRP A 157 4.33 14.67 -1.25
C TRP A 157 3.63 13.36 -1.62
N GLU A 158 2.33 13.42 -1.93
CA GLU A 158 1.52 12.22 -2.18
C GLU A 158 1.44 11.85 -3.68
N LEU A 159 1.19 12.82 -4.56
CA LEU A 159 0.94 12.54 -5.99
C LEU A 159 2.13 11.93 -6.75
N PRO A 160 3.41 12.27 -6.47
CA PRO A 160 4.53 11.62 -7.15
C PRO A 160 4.57 10.09 -6.97
N SER A 161 4.21 9.59 -5.80
CA SER A 161 4.13 8.14 -5.54
C SER A 161 2.99 7.49 -6.32
N VAL A 162 1.83 8.16 -6.41
CA VAL A 162 0.69 7.69 -7.22
C VAL A 162 1.10 7.57 -8.69
N VAL A 163 1.78 8.59 -9.23
CA VAL A 163 2.31 8.57 -10.61
C VAL A 163 3.26 7.39 -10.83
N ALA A 164 4.16 7.14 -9.88
CA ALA A 164 5.08 6.02 -9.97
C ALA A 164 4.35 4.67 -10.01
N GLU A 165 3.37 4.46 -9.11
CA GLU A 165 2.59 3.22 -9.06
C GLU A 165 1.76 3.00 -10.32
N CYS A 166 1.13 4.04 -10.88
CA CYS A 166 0.42 3.94 -12.16
C CYS A 166 1.33 3.43 -13.28
N TYR A 167 2.55 3.97 -13.41
CA TYR A 167 3.48 3.50 -14.44
C TYR A 167 4.09 2.13 -14.13
N GLN A 168 4.26 1.78 -12.86
CA GLN A 168 4.64 0.41 -12.48
C GLN A 168 3.55 -0.60 -12.86
N ALA A 169 2.28 -0.26 -12.66
CA ALA A 169 1.16 -1.13 -13.03
C ALA A 169 1.17 -1.42 -14.53
N VAL A 170 1.25 -0.37 -15.36
CA VAL A 170 1.30 -0.50 -16.83
C VAL A 170 2.56 -1.24 -17.30
N ALA A 171 3.66 -1.19 -16.54
CA ALA A 171 4.89 -1.93 -16.87
C ALA A 171 4.84 -3.42 -16.48
N LEU A 172 4.03 -3.79 -15.49
CA LEU A 172 3.97 -5.15 -14.93
C LEU A 172 2.80 -5.97 -15.50
N PHE A 173 1.68 -5.32 -15.81
CA PHE A 173 0.49 -5.96 -16.37
C PHE A 173 0.38 -5.59 -17.85
N HIS A 174 0.34 -6.60 -18.72
CA HIS A 174 0.44 -6.39 -20.17
C HIS A 174 -0.92 -6.44 -20.87
N THR A 175 -1.97 -6.87 -20.17
CA THR A 175 -3.33 -6.97 -20.71
C THR A 175 -4.34 -6.44 -19.70
N GLU A 176 -5.49 -5.99 -20.20
CA GLU A 176 -6.58 -5.52 -19.35
C GLU A 176 -7.08 -6.66 -18.44
N GLU A 177 -7.22 -7.88 -18.97
CA GLU A 177 -7.60 -9.06 -18.16
C GLU A 177 -6.66 -9.31 -16.96
N GLN A 178 -5.35 -9.14 -17.15
CA GLN A 178 -4.38 -9.29 -16.06
C GLN A 178 -4.52 -8.17 -15.02
N THR A 179 -4.76 -6.96 -15.50
CA THR A 179 -4.87 -5.75 -14.69
C THR A 179 -6.15 -5.80 -13.87
N ASP A 180 -7.29 -6.05 -14.51
CA ASP A 180 -8.60 -6.20 -13.87
C ASP A 180 -8.61 -7.36 -12.85
N ARG A 181 -8.08 -8.53 -13.21
CA ARG A 181 -7.98 -9.65 -12.26
C ARG A 181 -7.23 -9.28 -10.97
N PHE A 182 -6.20 -8.46 -11.09
CA PHE A 182 -5.40 -8.04 -9.95
C PHE A 182 -6.07 -6.89 -9.18
N PHE A 183 -6.40 -5.78 -9.86
CA PHE A 183 -6.86 -4.54 -9.25
C PHE A 183 -8.37 -4.48 -8.94
N SER A 184 -9.19 -5.32 -9.58
CA SER A 184 -10.62 -5.47 -9.26
C SER A 184 -10.94 -6.69 -8.40
N GLY A 185 -10.07 -7.70 -8.45
CA GLY A 185 -10.35 -9.03 -7.91
C GLY A 185 -9.41 -9.44 -6.78
N GLU A 186 -8.34 -10.13 -7.14
CA GLU A 186 -7.54 -10.94 -6.22
C GLU A 186 -6.70 -10.12 -5.23
N ALA A 187 -6.33 -8.89 -5.56
CA ALA A 187 -5.42 -8.07 -4.75
C ALA A 187 -6.06 -6.81 -4.16
N MET A 188 -6.98 -6.18 -4.89
CA MET A 188 -7.56 -4.90 -4.50
C MET A 188 -9.07 -4.95 -4.76
N THR A 189 -9.87 -4.68 -3.73
CA THR A 189 -11.33 -4.83 -3.77
C THR A 189 -12.00 -3.61 -4.43
N GLY A 190 -11.71 -3.35 -5.70
CA GLY A 190 -12.25 -2.20 -6.43
C GLY A 190 -12.64 -2.58 -7.86
N GLY A 191 -13.90 -2.93 -8.10
CA GLY A 191 -14.36 -3.31 -9.43
C GLY A 191 -14.26 -2.15 -10.42
N SER A 192 -13.49 -2.31 -11.50
CA SER A 192 -13.30 -1.34 -12.60
C SER A 192 -14.58 -0.81 -13.27
N GLY A 193 -15.73 -1.45 -13.02
CA GLY A 193 -17.01 -1.11 -13.64
C GLY A 193 -16.96 -1.35 -15.14
N THR A 194 -16.83 -0.28 -15.93
CA THR A 194 -16.75 -0.27 -17.40
C THR A 194 -15.48 0.37 -17.96
N GLU A 195 -14.55 0.79 -17.10
CA GLU A 195 -13.35 1.53 -17.50
C GLU A 195 -12.13 0.60 -17.55
N ASP A 196 -11.34 0.67 -18.62
CA ASP A 196 -10.12 -0.14 -18.77
C ASP A 196 -8.98 0.47 -17.92
N PHE A 197 -8.40 -0.31 -17.01
CA PHE A 197 -7.28 0.12 -16.18
C PHE A 197 -6.07 0.57 -16.99
N LEU A 198 -5.84 -0.07 -18.14
CA LEU A 198 -4.75 0.29 -19.05
C LEU A 198 -4.91 1.70 -19.63
N ASP A 199 -6.12 2.23 -19.69
CA ASP A 199 -6.40 3.63 -20.07
C ASP A 199 -6.46 4.55 -18.84
N PHE A 200 -7.03 4.07 -17.73
CA PHE A 200 -7.13 4.79 -16.47
C PHE A 200 -5.77 5.19 -15.90
N PHE A 201 -4.82 4.26 -15.75
CA PHE A 201 -3.54 4.55 -15.08
C PHE A 201 -2.71 5.62 -15.79
N PRO A 202 -2.52 5.59 -17.13
CA PRO A 202 -1.86 6.67 -17.85
C PRO A 202 -2.60 8.01 -17.72
N LEU A 203 -3.93 8.00 -17.76
CA LEU A 203 -4.73 9.22 -17.60
C LEU A 203 -4.54 9.82 -16.20
N PHE A 204 -4.64 9.00 -15.15
CA PHE A 204 -4.49 9.42 -13.77
C PHE A 204 -3.10 9.99 -13.50
N ALA A 205 -2.05 9.27 -13.93
CA ALA A 205 -0.67 9.74 -13.82
C ALA A 205 -0.48 11.09 -14.54
N ARG A 206 -1.02 11.24 -15.75
CA ARG A 206 -0.91 12.48 -16.53
C ARG A 206 -1.56 13.66 -15.78
N ARG A 207 -2.78 13.49 -15.26
CA ARG A 207 -3.49 14.54 -14.52
C ARG A 207 -2.77 14.94 -13.23
N CYS A 208 -2.23 13.98 -12.49
CA CYS A 208 -1.38 14.26 -11.33
C CYS A 208 -0.15 15.09 -11.71
N ILE A 209 0.53 14.74 -12.80
CA ILE A 209 1.71 15.48 -13.30
C ILE A 209 1.34 16.90 -13.76
N GLU A 210 0.25 17.04 -14.53
CA GLU A 210 -0.27 18.33 -14.99
C GLU A 210 -0.54 19.25 -13.78
N HIS A 211 -1.28 18.74 -12.80
CA HIS A 211 -1.57 19.47 -11.58
C HIS A 211 -0.29 19.90 -10.84
N LEU A 212 0.66 18.99 -10.62
CA LEU A 212 1.91 19.31 -9.95
C LEU A 212 2.69 20.41 -10.69
N LYS A 213 2.75 20.36 -12.03
CA LYS A 213 3.44 21.38 -12.83
C LYS A 213 2.77 22.75 -12.76
N GLU A 214 1.44 22.79 -12.73
CA GLU A 214 0.67 24.03 -12.74
C GLU A 214 0.60 24.69 -11.37
N ALA A 215 0.38 23.90 -10.31
CA ALA A 215 0.13 24.41 -8.96
C ALA A 215 1.39 24.46 -8.09
N HIS A 216 2.39 23.61 -8.34
CA HIS A 216 3.54 23.39 -7.45
C HIS A 216 4.86 23.58 -8.18
N HIS A 217 5.37 24.82 -8.17
CA HIS A 217 6.71 25.08 -8.67
C HIS A 217 7.76 24.38 -7.79
N PRO A 218 8.70 23.60 -8.35
CA PRO A 218 9.64 22.78 -7.58
C PRO A 218 10.62 23.61 -6.74
N LEU A 219 10.83 24.87 -7.12
CA LEU A 219 11.47 25.86 -6.27
C LEU A 219 10.35 26.61 -5.56
N TRP A 220 10.16 26.35 -4.26
CA TRP A 220 9.36 27.17 -3.35
C TRP A 220 10.03 28.55 -3.22
N GLU A 221 10.08 29.33 -4.29
CA GLU A 221 10.28 30.76 -4.15
C GLU A 221 8.95 31.33 -3.64
N PRO A 222 8.91 31.95 -2.45
CA PRO A 222 7.76 32.75 -2.06
C PRO A 222 7.48 33.73 -3.20
N LYS A 223 6.20 33.96 -3.54
CA LYS A 223 5.72 34.81 -4.64
C LYS A 223 6.13 36.31 -4.54
N ASP A 224 7.21 36.65 -3.85
CA ASP A 224 7.71 38.02 -3.69
C ASP A 224 8.58 38.50 -4.85
N ARG A 225 9.09 37.60 -5.71
CA ARG A 225 10.03 37.98 -6.79
C ARG A 225 9.39 38.48 -8.08
N TRP A 226 8.12 38.17 -8.33
CA TRP A 226 7.43 38.56 -9.56
C TRP A 226 6.78 39.95 -9.49
N TYR A 227 6.58 40.52 -8.30
CA TYR A 227 6.03 41.87 -8.11
C TYR A 227 7.07 43.01 -8.08
N ARG A 228 8.37 42.71 -8.15
CA ARG A 228 9.45 43.74 -8.13
C ARG A 228 10.17 43.96 -9.46
N ARG A 229 9.56 43.58 -10.59
CA ARG A 229 10.10 43.91 -11.93
C ARG A 229 9.06 44.55 -12.84
N GLU A 230 8.33 45.54 -12.34
CA GLU A 230 7.66 46.58 -13.15
C GLU A 230 7.78 47.98 -12.52
N ALA A 231 8.83 48.21 -11.73
CA ALA A 231 9.20 49.53 -11.25
C ALA A 231 10.73 49.62 -11.24
N ASP A 232 11.29 49.87 -12.42
CA ASP A 232 12.50 50.69 -12.67
C ASP A 232 12.64 50.92 -14.19
#